data_AF-A0A5C9BVR5-F1
#
_entry.id   AF-A0A5C9BVR5-F1
#
_cell.length_a   1.000
_cell.length_b   1.000
_cell.length_c   1.000
_cell.angle_alpha   90.00
_cell.angle_beta   90.00
_cell.angle_gamma   90.00
#
_symmetry.space_group_name_H-M   'P 1'
#
loop_
_entity.id
_entity.type
_entity.pdbx_description
1 polymer ?
#
loop_
_entity_poly.entity_id
_entity_poly.type
_entity_poly.pdbx_seq_one_letter_code
_entity_poly.pdbx_strand_id
1 'polypeptide(L)' 'MLAILTTLYVLSIGPMYWVWYSGMYVSTEANYWVIAFYEPLRLVCHVEWIDRIVTAYIEWWIL' A
#
# COMPACT_ATOMS: atom_id res chain seq x y z
N MET A 1 11.70 12.07 -12.60
CA MET A 1 12.07 12.06 -11.16
C MET A 1 10.91 11.63 -10.28
N LEU A 2 9.74 12.28 -10.35
CA LEU A 2 8.54 11.92 -9.58
C LEU A 2 8.16 10.43 -9.74
N ALA A 3 8.06 9.94 -10.98
CA ALA A 3 7.72 8.55 -11.25
C ALA A 3 8.67 7.54 -10.59
N ILE A 4 9.98 7.81 -10.59
CA ILE A 4 10.98 6.93 -9.97
C ILE A 4 10.79 6.90 -8.45
N LEU A 5 10.57 8.07 -7.83
CA LEU A 5 10.31 8.15 -6.39
C LEU A 5 9.01 7.45 -6.01
N THR A 6 7.96 7.61 -6.81
CA THR A 6 6.69 6.90 -6.59
C THR A 6 6.87 5.39 -6.73
N THR A 7 7.60 4.91 -7.75
CA THR A 7 7.90 3.49 -7.91
C THR A 7 8.68 2.95 -6.72
N LEU A 8 9.77 3.63 -6.29
CA LEU A 8 10.55 3.21 -5.13
C LEU A 8 9.73 3.21 -3.83
N TYR A 9 8.83 4.18 -3.68
CA TYR A 9 7.90 4.23 -2.56
C TYR A 9 6.97 3.00 -2.58
N VAL A 10 6.26 2.72 -3.68
CA VAL A 10 5.38 1.54 -3.79
C VAL A 10 6.15 0.24 -3.55
N LEU A 11 7.37 0.12 -4.10
CA LEU A 11 8.24 -1.04 -3.91
C LEU A 11 8.77 -1.22 -2.47
N SER A 12 8.81 -0.16 -1.67
CA SER A 12 9.32 -0.24 -0.29
C SER A 12 8.21 -0.55 0.71
N ILE A 13 6.99 -0.07 0.46
CA ILE A 13 5.89 -0.20 1.42
C ILE A 13 4.84 -1.22 1.02
N GLY A 14 4.79 -1.57 -0.27
CA GLY A 14 3.73 -2.39 -0.85
C GLY A 14 3.59 -3.77 -0.22
N PRO A 15 4.65 -4.52 0.15
CA PRO A 15 4.49 -5.85 0.75
C PRO A 15 3.65 -5.88 2.03
N MET A 16 3.65 -4.78 2.78
CA MET A 16 2.88 -4.62 4.03
C MET A 16 1.54 -3.91 3.82
N TYR A 17 1.20 -3.48 2.60
CA TYR A 17 0.01 -2.67 2.32
C TYR A 17 -1.28 -3.37 2.72
N TRP A 18 -1.49 -4.63 2.33
CA TRP A 18 -2.73 -5.36 2.66
C TRP A 18 -2.85 -5.72 4.14
N VAL A 19 -1.72 -5.96 4.79
CA VAL A 19 -1.66 -6.19 6.25
C VAL A 19 -2.04 -4.91 7.00
N TRP A 20 -1.50 -3.76 6.58
CA TRP A 20 -1.89 -2.47 7.13
C TRP A 20 -3.36 -2.17 6.83
N TYR A 21 -3.82 -2.37 5.60
CA TYR A 21 -5.19 -2.06 5.16
C TYR A 21 -6.22 -2.85 5.95
N SER A 22 -6.01 -4.15 6.14
CA SER A 22 -6.88 -4.99 6.97
C SER A 22 -6.84 -4.60 8.45
N GLY A 23 -5.66 -4.25 8.99
CA GLY A 23 -5.50 -3.81 10.38
C GLY A 23 -6.12 -2.44 10.67
N MET A 24 -6.18 -1.53 9.70
CA MET A 24 -6.75 -0.19 9.84
C MET A 24 -8.22 -0.19 10.26
N TYR A 25 -9.00 -1.18 9.81
CA TYR A 25 -10.43 -1.28 10.14
C TYR A 25 -10.71 -2.06 11.43
N VAL A 26 -9.69 -2.68 12.02
CA VAL A 26 -9.80 -3.52 13.22
C VAL A 26 -9.18 -2.85 14.45
N SER A 27 -8.18 -2.00 14.25
CA SER A 27 -7.47 -1.31 15.33
C SER A 27 -8.07 0.07 15.62
N THR A 28 -8.38 0.34 16.90
CA THR A 28 -8.79 1.66 17.40
C THR A 28 -7.61 2.61 17.65
N GLU A 29 -6.38 2.11 17.65
CA GLU A 29 -5.14 2.86 17.96
C GLU A 29 -4.15 2.87 16.80
N ALA A 30 -4.63 3.17 15.59
CA ALA A 30 -3.76 3.28 14.44
C ALA A 30 -2.88 4.55 14.54
N ASN A 31 -1.56 4.39 14.44
CA ASN A 31 -0.61 5.50 14.42
C ASN A 31 -0.87 6.40 13.19
N TYR A 32 -1.22 7.66 13.45
CA TYR A 32 -1.58 8.65 12.44
C TYR A 32 -0.55 8.75 11.30
N TRP A 33 0.74 8.69 11.63
CA TRP A 33 1.81 8.81 10.64
C TRP A 33 1.87 7.61 9.70
N VAL A 34 1.57 6.41 10.20
CA VAL A 34 1.50 5.21 9.39
C VAL A 34 0.30 5.29 8.45
N ILE A 35 -0.84 5.78 8.93
CA ILE A 35 -2.02 5.97 8.08
C ILE A 35 -1.73 6.94 6.94
N ALA A 36 -1.21 8.13 7.26
CA ALA A 36 -0.88 9.14 6.27
C ALA A 36 0.15 8.63 5.23
N PHE A 37 1.02 7.72 5.66
CA PHE A 37 2.02 7.11 4.78
C PHE A 37 1.44 6.07 3.83
N TYR A 38 0.34 5.38 4.16
CA TYR A 38 -0.30 4.37 3.30
C TYR A 38 -1.55 4.89 2.56
N GLU A 39 -2.11 6.02 2.99
CA GLU A 39 -3.31 6.63 2.41
C GLU A 39 -3.18 6.93 0.91
N PRO A 40 -2.06 7.49 0.40
CA PRO A 40 -1.92 7.75 -1.03
C PRO A 40 -2.03 6.44 -1.84
N LEU A 41 -1.38 5.37 -1.38
CA LEU A 41 -1.45 4.07 -2.04
C LEU A 41 -2.88 3.51 -2.00
N ARG A 42 -3.60 3.67 -0.87
CA ARG A 42 -5.00 3.27 -0.72
C ARG A 42 -5.93 3.99 -1.71
N LEU A 43 -5.76 5.30 -1.90
CA LEU A 43 -6.56 6.07 -2.85
C LEU A 43 -6.32 5.62 -4.28
N VAL A 44 -5.08 5.25 -4.60
CA VAL A 44 -4.70 4.79 -5.93
C VAL A 44 -5.21 3.36 -6.19
N CYS A 45 -5.20 2.48 -5.18
CA CYS A 45 -5.78 1.13 -5.27
C CYS A 45 -7.32 1.11 -5.36
N HIS A 46 -8.03 2.25 -5.27
CA HIS A 46 -9.44 2.31 -5.62
C HIS A 46 -9.70 2.05 -7.12
N VAL A 47 -8.65 2.16 -7.93
CA VAL A 47 -8.72 1.88 -9.36
C VAL A 47 -8.36 0.40 -9.59
N GLU A 48 -9.31 -0.38 -10.10
CA GLU A 48 -9.20 -1.85 -10.23
C GLU A 48 -7.89 -2.34 -10.89
N TRP A 49 -7.41 -1.65 -11.93
CA TRP A 49 -6.18 -2.07 -12.61
C TRP A 49 -4.95 -1.90 -11.73
N ILE A 50 -4.92 -0.85 -10.89
CA ILE A 50 -3.81 -0.60 -9.96
C ILE A 50 -3.86 -1.59 -8.81
N ASP A 51 -5.06 -1.87 -8.31
CA ASP A 51 -5.29 -2.88 -7.28
C ASP A 51 -4.73 -4.26 -7.68
N ARG A 52 -5.02 -4.69 -8.92
CA ARG A 52 -4.47 -5.94 -9.48
C ARG A 52 -2.95 -5.92 -9.57
N ILE A 53 -2.34 -4.81 -9.98
CA ILE A 53 -0.88 -4.68 -10.07
C ILE A 53 -0.24 -4.75 -8.68
N VAL A 54 -0.78 -4.01 -7.71
CA VAL A 54 -0.27 -3.97 -6.34
C VAL A 54 -0.44 -5.34 -5.69
N THR A 55 -1.57 -6.01 -5.90
CA THR A 55 -1.80 -7.37 -5.41
C THR A 55 -0.82 -8.37 -6.03
N ALA A 56 -0.64 -8.37 -7.36
CA ALA A 56 0.33 -9.24 -8.02
C ALA A 56 1.76 -8.98 -7.53
N TYR A 57 2.10 -7.71 -7.28
CA TYR A 57 3.39 -7.34 -6.69
C TYR A 57 3.55 -7.90 -5.27
N ILE A 58 2.53 -7.79 -4.41
CA ILE A 58 2.59 -8.32 -3.03
C ILE A 58 2.67 -9.84 -3.04
N GLU A 59 1.89 -10.51 -3.88
CA GLU A 59 1.95 -11.95 -4.07
C GLU A 59 3.35 -12.40 -4.52
N TRP A 60 4.03 -11.63 -5.38
CA TRP A 60 5.41 -11.90 -5.78
C TRP A 60 6.43 -11.79 -4.65
N TRP A 61 6.13 -11.05 -3.57
CA TRP A 61 6.99 -10.97 -2.38
C TRP A 61 6.74 -12.07 -1.35
N ILE A 62 5.55 -12.68 -1.39
CA ILE A 62 5.16 -13.76 -0.48
C ILE A 62 5.65 -15.12 -1.01
N LEU A 63 5.81 -15.25 -2.33
CA LEU A 63 6.38 -16.40 -3.06
C LEU A 63 7.91 -16.44 -2.99
#